data_AF-C1C7F4-F1
#
_entry.id   AF-C1C7F4-F1
#
_cell.length_a   1.000
_cell.length_b   1.000
_cell.length_c   1.000
_cell.angle_alpha   90.00
_cell.angle_beta   90.00
_cell.angle_gamma   90.00
#
_symmetry.space_group_name_H-M   'P 1'
#
loop_
_entity.id
_entity.type
_entity.pdbx_description
1 polymer ?
#
loop_
_entity_poly.entity_id
_entity_poly.type
_entity_poly.pdbx_seq_one_letter_code
_entity_poly.pdbx_strand_id
1 'polypeptide(L)' 'MTSEELKSLGKWYVSTGKEWICHSDDELEEFKNLFLNFINPEEWDTISFDSDFMPFQQS' A
#
# COMPACT_ATOMS: atom_id res chain seq x y z
N MET A 1 1.96 10.62 -9.13
CA MET A 1 1.13 9.42 -8.90
C MET A 1 -0.28 9.66 -9.40
N THR A 2 -0.73 8.83 -10.34
CA THR A 2 -2.09 8.82 -10.87
C THR A 2 -2.93 7.76 -10.16
N SER A 3 -4.26 7.86 -10.26
CA SER A 3 -5.15 6.87 -9.64
C SER A 3 -5.05 5.46 -10.27
N GLU A 4 -4.56 5.37 -11.51
CA GLU A 4 -4.44 4.11 -12.25
C GLU A 4 -3.21 3.32 -11.82
N GLU A 5 -2.08 4.01 -11.61
CA GLU A 5 -0.86 3.42 -11.06
C GLU A 5 -1.11 2.79 -9.69
N LEU A 6 -1.79 3.51 -8.79
CA LEU A 6 -2.17 2.97 -7.48
C LEU A 6 -3.06 1.72 -7.61
N LYS A 7 -4.07 1.75 -8.46
CA LYS A 7 -4.98 0.59 -8.65
C LYS A 7 -4.26 -0.65 -9.17
N SER A 8 -3.11 -0.49 -9.84
CA SER A 8 -2.31 -1.64 -10.31
C SER A 8 -1.62 -2.40 -9.17
N LEU A 9 -1.41 -1.75 -8.02
CA LEU A 9 -0.76 -2.35 -6.84
C LEU A 9 -1.69 -3.18 -5.96
N GLY A 10 -3.00 -3.17 -6.23
CA GLY A 10 -3.98 -3.91 -5.45
C GLY A 10 -5.22 -3.10 -5.12
N LYS A 11 -6.00 -3.63 -4.17
CA LYS A 11 -7.26 -3.02 -3.74
C LYS A 11 -7.04 -2.09 -2.56
N TRP A 12 -7.30 -0.80 -2.79
CA TRP A 12 -7.09 0.25 -1.80
C TRP A 12 -8.35 0.56 -1.00
N TYR A 13 -8.15 0.81 0.30
CA TYR A 13 -9.16 1.25 1.25
C TYR A 13 -8.62 2.43 2.03
N VAL A 14 -9.46 3.45 2.22
CA VAL A 14 -9.13 4.60 3.06
C VAL A 14 -9.55 4.27 4.49
N SER A 15 -8.60 4.27 5.42
CA SER A 15 -8.88 4.16 6.86
C SER A 15 -9.22 5.54 7.43
N THR A 16 -9.56 5.60 8.72
CA THR A 16 -9.72 6.88 9.42
C THR A 16 -8.37 7.59 9.55
N GLY A 17 -8.26 8.82 9.04
CA GLY A 17 -7.05 9.64 9.19
C GLY A 17 -6.17 9.66 7.93
N LYS A 18 -4.85 9.54 8.10
CA LYS A 18 -3.83 9.57 7.02
C LYS A 18 -3.33 8.17 6.64
N GLU A 19 -4.05 7.13 7.03
CA GLU A 19 -3.65 5.73 6.84
C GLU A 19 -4.41 5.11 5.69
N TRP A 20 -3.69 4.41 4.82
CA TRP A 20 -4.21 3.78 3.62
C TRP A 20 -3.89 2.29 3.70
N ILE A 21 -4.90 1.46 3.44
CA ILE A 21 -4.75 0.00 3.47
C ILE A 21 -4.77 -0.48 2.02
N CYS A 22 -3.73 -1.22 1.62
CA CYS A 22 -3.70 -1.91 0.34
C CYS A 22 -3.77 -3.42 0.56
N HIS A 23 -4.69 -4.07 -0.13
CA HIS A 23 -4.72 -5.51 -0.27
C HIS A 23 -4.09 -5.88 -1.61
N SER A 24 -2.82 -6.29 -1.57
CA SER A 24 -2.06 -6.80 -2.71
C SER A 24 -1.85 -8.32 -2.57
N ASP A 25 -1.67 -8.99 -3.71
CA ASP A 25 -1.20 -10.37 -3.79
C ASP A 25 0.34 -10.45 -3.68
N ASP A 26 1.05 -9.31 -3.76
CA ASP A 26 2.52 -9.22 -3.63
C ASP A 26 2.97 -9.38 -2.16
N GLU A 27 4.18 -9.91 -1.97
CA GLU A 27 4.82 -9.88 -0.65
C GLU A 27 5.16 -8.45 -0.21
N LEU A 28 5.26 -8.21 1.10
CA LEU A 28 5.46 -6.88 1.66
C LEU A 28 6.70 -6.16 1.08
N GLU A 29 7.80 -6.86 0.86
CA GLU A 29 9.04 -6.26 0.32
C GLU A 29 8.90 -5.90 -1.16
N GLU A 30 8.25 -6.76 -1.96
CA GLU A 30 7.96 -6.49 -3.36
C GLU A 30 7.00 -5.29 -3.50
N PHE A 31 5.94 -5.27 -2.70
CA PHE A 31 5.00 -4.16 -2.65
C PHE A 31 5.68 -2.83 -2.31
N LYS A 32 6.58 -2.81 -1.31
CA LYS A 32 7.35 -1.60 -0.96
C LYS A 32 8.12 -1.07 -2.16
N ASN A 33 8.86 -1.94 -2.85
CA ASN A 33 9.66 -1.56 -4.00
C ASN A 33 8.78 -1.01 -5.13
N LEU A 34 7.65 -1.68 -5.41
CA LEU A 34 6.70 -1.22 -6.42
C LEU A 34 6.06 0.12 -6.05
N PHE A 35 5.62 0.30 -4.81
CA PHE A 35 5.00 1.53 -4.34
C PHE A 35 5.99 2.71 -4.37
N LEU A 36 7.22 2.51 -3.89
CA LEU A 36 8.24 3.55 -3.83
C LEU A 36 8.68 4.03 -5.22
N ASN A 37 8.53 3.23 -6.27
CA ASN A 37 8.77 3.67 -7.66
C ASN A 37 7.85 4.83 -8.10
N PHE A 38 6.71 5.03 -7.42
CA PHE A 38 5.77 6.11 -7.70
C PHE A 38 5.98 7.35 -6.82
N ILE A 39 6.89 7.27 -5.84
CA ILE A 39 7.17 8.31 -4.84
C ILE A 39 8.56 8.89 -5.10
N ASN A 40 8.70 10.21 -4.92
CA ASN A 40 10.01 10.83 -5.02
C ASN A 40 10.94 10.29 -3.91
N PRO A 41 12.21 9.97 -4.19
CA PRO A 41 13.15 9.46 -3.20
C PRO A 41 13.29 10.32 -1.93
N GLU A 42 13.11 11.64 -2.05
CA GLU A 42 13.14 12.58 -0.93
C GLU A 42 11.97 12.40 0.07
N GLU A 43 10.89 11.76 -0.36
CA GLU A 43 9.68 11.54 0.44
C GLU A 43 9.63 10.13 1.06
N TRP A 44 10.58 9.25 0.73
CA TRP A 44 10.59 7.86 1.20
C TRP A 44 10.63 7.76 2.73
N ASP A 45 11.41 8.62 3.38
CA ASP A 45 11.54 8.67 4.84
C ASP A 45 10.26 9.12 5.56
N THR A 46 9.28 9.65 4.81
CA THR A 46 7.99 10.08 5.36
C THR A 46 6.93 8.97 5.36
N ILE A 47 7.26 7.81 4.77
CA ILE A 47 6.34 6.69 4.58
C ILE A 47 6.76 5.52 5.46
N SER A 48 5.82 5.07 6.30
CA SER A 48 5.96 3.83 7.06
C SER A 48 5.06 2.76 6.46
N PHE A 49 5.60 1.55 6.31
CA PHE A 49 4.84 0.39 5.87
C PHE A 49 4.72 -0.62 7.00
N ASP A 50 3.51 -1.12 7.21
CA ASP A 50 3.22 -2.22 8.11
C ASP A 50 2.36 -3.25 7.37
N SER A 51 2.43 -4.51 7.79
CA SER A 51 1.61 -5.59 7.26
C SER A 51 0.90 -6.27 8.41
N ASP A 52 -0.44 -6.32 8.34
CA ASP A 52 -1.25 -7.04 9.31
C ASP A 52 -1.93 -8.24 8.64
N PHE A 53 -2.03 -9.33 9.39
CA PHE A 53 -2.79 -10.50 8.97
C PHE A 53 -4.24 -10.28 9.38
N MET A 54 -5.04 -9.69 8.49
CA MET A 54 -6.47 -9.63 8.73
C MET A 54 -7.05 -11.05 8.64
N PRO A 55 -7.57 -11.63 9.74
CA PRO A 55 -8.22 -12.92 9.65
C PRO A 55 -9.43 -12.80 8.74
N PHE A 56 -9.49 -13.62 7.70
CA PHE A 56 -10.63 -13.69 6.80
C PHE A 56 -11.88 -14.09 7.61
N GLN A 57 -12.74 -13.12 7.93
CA GLN A 57 -14.05 -13.42 8.49
C GLN A 57 -15.02 -13.69 7.34
N GLN A 58 -15.25 -14.98 7.09
CA GLN A 58 -16.32 -15.43 6.20
C GLN A 58 -17.66 -15.22 6.94
N SER A 59 -18.41 -14.20 6.54
CA SER A 59 -19.79 -13.94 7.03
C SER A 59 -20.79 -14.94 6.45
#